data_AF-A0AAW4W900-F1
#
_entry.id   AF-A0AAW4W900-F1
#
_cell.length_a   1.000
_cell.length_b   1.000
_cell.length_c   1.000
_cell.angle_alpha   90.00
_cell.angle_beta   90.00
_cell.angle_gamma   90.00
#
_symmetry.space_group_name_H-M   'P 1'
#
loop_
_entity.id
_entity.type
_entity.pdbx_description
1 polymer ?
#
loop_
_entity_poly.entity_id
_entity_poly.type
_entity_poly.pdbx_seq_one_letter_code
_entity_poly.pdbx_strand_id
1 'polypeptide(L)'
;MDILKISVLGTAGVLLGILLKDRAPEYVSLVTMGIGLVILGLAVGKISYLFQSLERLKQSLPIDGSYITTLLKMIGITYIGQFSSGICRDAGYSSTGAQIELFCRLSVMVLSMPVLLALLDTIQGFLA
;
A
#
# COMPACT_ATOMS: atom_id res chain seq x y z
N MET A 1 -14.13 10.14 -12.06
CA MET A 1 -13.30 11.24 -12.64
C MET A 1 -11.84 11.15 -12.22
N ASP A 2 -11.53 10.75 -10.97
CA ASP A 2 -10.12 10.64 -10.50
C ASP A 2 -9.33 9.49 -11.14
N ILE A 3 -9.94 8.31 -11.34
CA ILE A 3 -9.28 7.15 -11.98
C ILE A 3 -8.84 7.47 -13.42
N LEU A 4 -9.66 8.22 -14.17
CA LEU A 4 -9.30 8.69 -15.51
C LEU A 4 -8.12 9.66 -15.46
N LYS A 5 -8.10 10.60 -14.50
CA LYS A 5 -6.96 11.51 -14.32
C LYS A 5 -5.67 10.76 -14.00
N ILE A 6 -5.73 9.80 -13.08
CA ILE A 6 -4.56 8.98 -12.68
C ILE A 6 -4.07 8.13 -13.86
N SER A 7 -4.98 7.51 -14.61
CA SER A 7 -4.63 6.68 -15.78
C SER A 7 -4.02 7.50 -16.92
N VAL A 8 -4.56 8.68 -17.20
CA VAL A 8 -4.02 9.60 -18.21
C VAL A 8 -2.66 10.17 -17.78
N LEU A 9 -2.48 10.51 -16.49
CA LEU A 9 -1.18 10.96 -15.96
C LEU A 9 -0.12 9.87 -16.05
N GLY A 10 -0.48 8.63 -15.70
CA GLY A 10 0.44 7.48 -15.79
C GLY A 10 0.85 7.17 -17.22
N THR A 11 -0.11 7.12 -18.15
CA THR A 11 0.18 6.84 -19.58
C THR A 11 0.98 7.96 -20.24
N ALA A 12 0.63 9.23 -20.01
CA ALA A 12 1.40 10.37 -20.50
C ALA A 12 2.82 10.42 -19.91
N GLY A 13 2.95 10.07 -18.64
CA GLY A 13 4.22 9.98 -17.95
C GLY A 13 5.16 8.90 -18.51
N VAL A 14 4.62 7.72 -18.82
CA VAL A 14 5.38 6.64 -19.47
C VAL A 14 5.80 7.03 -20.89
N LEU A 15 4.93 7.68 -21.67
CA LEU A 15 5.26 8.18 -23.01
C LEU A 15 6.40 9.22 -22.97
N LEU A 16 6.37 10.15 -22.02
CA LEU A 16 7.46 11.10 -21.78
C LEU A 16 8.75 10.41 -21.34
N GLY A 17 8.65 9.39 -20.48
CA GLY A 17 9.80 8.59 -20.06
C GLY A 17 10.47 7.85 -21.23
N ILE A 18 9.70 7.33 -22.18
CA ILE A 18 10.23 6.67 -23.39
C ILE A 18 10.93 7.70 -24.30
N LEU A 19 10.35 8.89 -24.49
CA LEU A 19 10.94 9.96 -25.32
C LEU A 19 12.24 10.52 -24.76
N LEU A 20 12.40 10.57 -23.43
CA LEU A 20 13.63 11.05 -22.78
C LEU A 20 14.75 10.00 -22.75
N LYS A 21 14.42 8.72 -22.94
CA LYS A 21 15.39 7.62 -22.87
C LYS A 21 16.51 7.73 -23.89
N ASP A 22 16.22 8.28 -25.08
CA ASP A 22 17.21 8.50 -26.14
C ASP A 22 18.04 9.78 -25.97
N ARG A 23 17.56 10.76 -25.18
CA ARG A 23 18.22 12.08 -25.02
C ARG A 23 19.04 12.18 -23.74
N ALA A 24 18.54 11.66 -22.61
CA ALA A 24 19.21 11.73 -21.32
C ALA A 24 18.66 10.64 -20.36
N PRO A 25 19.26 9.43 -20.33
CA PRO A 25 18.72 8.29 -19.57
C PRO A 25 18.71 8.52 -18.05
N GLU A 26 19.56 9.41 -17.54
CA GLU A 26 19.63 9.78 -16.11
C GLU A 26 18.35 10.46 -15.61
N TYR A 27 17.68 11.24 -16.47
CA TYR A 27 16.43 11.92 -16.12
C TYR A 27 15.21 11.01 -16.20
N VAL A 28 15.29 9.87 -16.90
CA VAL A 28 14.17 8.93 -17.02
C VAL A 28 13.78 8.38 -15.65
N SER A 29 14.77 8.00 -14.82
CA SER A 29 14.52 7.50 -13.46
C SER A 29 13.90 8.57 -12.55
N LEU A 30 14.28 9.84 -12.71
CA LEU A 30 13.73 10.95 -11.92
C LEU A 30 12.29 11.27 -12.34
N VAL A 31 12.01 11.21 -13.65
CA VAL A 31 10.68 11.47 -14.20
C VAL A 31 9.70 10.36 -13.79
N THR A 32 10.06 9.08 -13.91
CA THR A 32 9.20 7.96 -13.49
C THR A 32 8.92 7.99 -11.99
N MET A 33 9.94 8.28 -11.17
CA MET A 33 9.78 8.45 -9.73
C MET A 33 8.88 9.65 -9.39
N GLY A 34 9.02 10.78 -10.09
CA GLY A 34 8.16 11.95 -9.94
C GLY A 34 6.69 11.66 -10.28
N ILE A 35 6.44 10.94 -11.37
CA ILE A 35 5.09 10.52 -11.77
C ILE A 35 4.49 9.58 -10.71
N GLY A 36 5.26 8.61 -10.21
CA GLY A 36 4.83 7.71 -9.14
C GLY A 36 4.44 8.45 -7.86
N LEU A 37 5.19 9.50 -7.49
CA LEU A 37 4.93 10.32 -6.31
C LEU A 37 3.66 11.18 -6.48
N VAL A 38 3.43 11.75 -7.67
CA VAL A 38 2.20 12.50 -7.99
C VAL A 38 0.97 11.58 -7.97
N ILE A 39 1.06 10.39 -8.57
CA ILE A 39 -0.02 9.39 -8.56
C ILE A 39 -0.37 9.00 -7.12
N LEU A 40 0.63 8.81 -6.25
CA LEU A 40 0.34 8.46 -4.87
C LEU A 40 -0.20 9.63 -4.05
N GLY A 41 0.28 10.85 -4.27
CA GLY A 41 -0.30 12.04 -3.64
C GLY A 41 -1.81 12.15 -3.91
N LEU A 42 -2.24 11.81 -5.13
CA LEU A 42 -3.66 11.74 -5.48
C LEU A 42 -4.39 10.56 -4.79
N ALA A 43 -3.71 9.44 -4.54
CA ALA A 43 -4.27 8.28 -3.86
C ALA A 43 -4.44 8.49 -2.33
N VAL A 44 -3.58 9.27 -1.68
CA VAL A 44 -3.66 9.57 -0.23
C VAL A 44 -5.02 10.16 0.15
N GLY A 45 -5.58 11.05 -0.67
CA GLY A 45 -6.90 11.64 -0.42
C GLY A 45 -8.03 10.59 -0.40
N LYS A 46 -7.95 9.55 -1.24
CA LYS A 46 -8.93 8.44 -1.27
C LYS A 46 -8.77 7.51 -0.08
N ILE A 47 -7.54 7.25 0.32
CA ILE A 47 -7.23 6.46 1.52
C ILE A 47 -7.84 7.13 2.76
N SER A 48 -7.69 8.46 2.91
CA SER A 48 -8.29 9.19 4.04
C SER A 48 -9.81 9.03 4.12
N TYR A 49 -10.50 9.09 2.97
CA TYR A 49 -11.95 8.86 2.91
C TYR A 49 -12.33 7.43 3.33
N LEU A 50 -11.59 6.42 2.86
CA LEU A 50 -11.80 5.02 3.25
C LEU A 50 -11.61 4.80 4.75
N PHE A 51 -10.57 5.40 5.34
CA PHE A 51 -10.33 5.34 6.79
C PHE A 51 -11.50 5.96 7.57
N GLN A 52 -12.01 7.12 7.13
CA GLN A 52 -13.14 7.78 7.77
C GLN A 52 -14.44 6.96 7.66
N SER A 53 -14.68 6.30 6.53
CA SER A 53 -15.81 5.38 6.37
C SER A 53 -15.70 4.15 7.27
N LEU A 54 -14.49 3.59 7.43
CA LEU A 54 -14.28 2.43 8.29
C LEU A 54 -14.43 2.77 9.78
N GLU A 55 -14.05 3.98 10.18
CA GLU A 55 -14.23 4.47 11.55
C GLU A 55 -15.71 4.66 11.91
N ARG A 56 -16.54 5.11 10.94
CA ARG A 56 -18.00 5.14 11.09
C ARG A 56 -18.59 3.73 11.20
N LEU A 57 -18.04 2.77 10.45
CA LEU A 57 -18.45 1.36 10.52
C LEU A 57 -18.12 0.76 11.91
N LYS A 58 -16.95 1.10 12.46
CA LYS A 58 -16.53 0.70 13.81
C LYS A 58 -17.48 1.22 14.90
N GLN A 59 -18.06 2.40 14.75
CA GLN A 59 -19.10 2.91 15.66
C GLN A 59 -20.44 2.18 15.53
N SER A 60 -20.70 1.53 14.39
CA SER A 60 -22.00 0.92 14.06
C SER A 60 -22.05 -0.58 14.33
N LEU A 61 -20.89 -1.22 14.54
CA LEU A 61 -20.76 -2.65 14.76
C LEU A 61 -20.25 -2.92 16.19
N PRO A 62 -20.83 -3.88 16.93
CA PRO A 62 -20.32 -4.33 18.23
C PRO A 62 -19.10 -5.25 18.04
N ILE A 63 -18.09 -4.77 17.32
CA ILE A 63 -16.82 -5.46 17.13
C ILE A 63 -15.80 -4.74 18.02
N ASP A 64 -15.02 -5.51 18.77
CA ASP A 64 -13.89 -5.00 19.53
C ASP A 64 -13.01 -4.14 18.62
N GLY A 65 -12.95 -2.84 18.93
CA GLY A 65 -12.30 -1.84 18.09
C GLY A 65 -10.84 -2.15 17.75
N SER A 66 -10.21 -3.04 18.53
CA SER A 66 -8.87 -3.57 18.33
C SER A 66 -8.72 -4.40 17.04
N TYR A 67 -9.72 -5.22 16.66
CA TYR A 67 -9.64 -6.05 15.45
C TYR A 67 -9.70 -5.23 14.17
N ILE A 68 -10.62 -4.27 14.09
CA ILE A 68 -10.71 -3.32 12.97
C ILE A 68 -9.41 -2.53 12.83
N THR A 69 -8.86 -2.02 13.94
CA THR A 69 -7.59 -1.28 13.93
C THR A 69 -6.42 -2.17 13.47
N THR A 70 -6.41 -3.44 13.83
CA THR A 70 -5.37 -4.40 13.41
C THR A 70 -5.46 -4.73 11.92
N LEU A 71 -6.67 -4.96 11.39
CA LEU A 71 -6.92 -5.12 9.95
C LEU A 71 -6.46 -3.88 9.16
N LEU A 72 -6.81 -2.70 9.66
CA LEU A 72 -6.41 -1.43 9.06
C LEU A 72 -4.88 -1.27 8.98
N LYS A 73 -4.17 -1.64 10.07
CA LYS A 73 -2.70 -1.63 10.11
C LYS A 73 -2.10 -2.59 9.07
N MET A 74 -2.63 -3.80 8.92
CA MET A 74 -2.16 -4.75 7.92
C MET A 74 -2.35 -4.23 6.49
N ILE A 75 -3.51 -3.65 6.19
CA ILE A 75 -3.79 -3.04 4.89
C ILE A 75 -2.82 -1.88 4.63
N GLY A 76 -2.63 -1.00 5.61
CA GLY A 76 -1.73 0.15 5.52
C GLY A 76 -0.28 -0.26 5.24
N ILE A 77 0.25 -1.23 5.99
CA ILE A 77 1.62 -1.74 5.80
C ILE A 77 1.80 -2.31 4.38
N THR A 78 0.81 -3.07 3.89
CA THR A 78 0.88 -3.69 2.56
C THR A 78 0.92 -2.65 1.45
N TYR A 79 0.07 -1.62 1.50
CA TYR A 79 0.05 -0.56 0.49
C TYR A 79 1.31 0.30 0.52
N ILE A 80 1.76 0.70 1.70
CA ILE A 80 3.00 1.50 1.85
C ILE A 80 4.19 0.69 1.36
N GLY A 81 4.28 -0.59 1.73
CA GLY A 81 5.35 -1.50 1.30
C GLY A 81 5.40 -1.71 -0.21
N GLN A 82 4.24 -1.99 -0.83
CA GLN A 82 4.12 -2.15 -2.28
C GLN A 82 4.57 -0.89 -3.01
N PHE A 83 4.19 0.28 -2.51
CA PHE A 83 4.57 1.54 -3.12
C PHE A 83 6.07 1.83 -2.99
N SER A 84 6.61 1.73 -1.77
CA SER A 84 8.03 1.96 -1.53
C SER A 84 8.90 0.99 -2.32
N SER A 85 8.50 -0.29 -2.40
CA SER A 85 9.17 -1.28 -3.25
C SER A 85 9.08 -0.93 -4.73
N GLY A 86 7.91 -0.49 -5.20
CA GLY A 86 7.68 -0.03 -6.57
C GLY A 86 8.62 1.11 -6.97
N ILE A 87 8.72 2.16 -6.14
CA ILE A 87 9.65 3.29 -6.39
C ILE A 87 11.10 2.81 -6.47
N CYS A 88 11.54 1.99 -5.50
CA CYS A 88 12.91 1.49 -5.50
C CYS A 88 13.20 0.68 -6.77
N ARG A 89 12.24 -0.12 -7.25
CA ARG A 89 12.39 -0.92 -8.47
C ARG A 89 12.40 -0.06 -9.72
N ASP A 90 11.56 0.97 -9.79
CA ASP A 90 11.51 1.92 -10.91
C ASP A 90 12.76 2.80 -10.99
N ALA A 91 13.42 3.05 -9.86
CA ALA A 91 14.72 3.73 -9.78
C ALA A 91 15.92 2.82 -10.11
N GLY A 92 15.69 1.55 -10.47
CA GLY A 92 16.75 0.57 -10.77
C GLY A 92 17.29 -0.18 -9.55
N TYR A 93 16.84 0.15 -8.33
CA TYR A 93 17.21 -0.51 -7.07
C TYR A 93 16.27 -1.67 -6.73
N SER A 94 16.21 -2.69 -7.60
CA SER A 94 15.32 -3.85 -7.43
C SER A 94 15.59 -4.66 -6.17
N SER A 95 16.86 -4.78 -5.75
CA SER A 95 17.25 -5.50 -4.53
C SER A 95 16.68 -4.83 -3.27
N THR A 96 16.73 -3.49 -3.20
CA THR A 96 16.20 -2.72 -2.07
C THR A 96 14.67 -2.82 -2.03
N GLY A 97 14.01 -2.78 -3.19
CA GLY A 97 12.56 -3.00 -3.28
C GLY A 97 12.15 -4.39 -2.76
N ALA A 98 12.88 -5.43 -3.16
CA ALA A 98 12.62 -6.80 -2.68
C ALA A 98 12.79 -6.93 -1.15
N GLN A 99 13.78 -6.27 -0.57
CA GLN A 99 13.97 -6.24 0.89
C GLN A 99 12.80 -5.55 1.62
N ILE A 100 12.30 -4.43 1.09
CA ILE A 100 11.13 -3.72 1.64
C ILE A 100 9.89 -4.62 1.59
N GLU A 101 9.67 -5.31 0.46
CA GLU A 101 8.52 -6.19 0.30
C GLU A 101 8.57 -7.37 1.27
N LEU A 102 9.75 -7.97 1.46
CA LEU A 102 9.97 -9.06 2.40
C LEU A 102 9.71 -8.61 3.85
N PHE A 103 10.18 -7.42 4.22
CA PHE A 103 9.91 -6.84 5.53
C PHE A 103 8.41 -6.58 5.78
N CYS A 104 7.68 -6.10 4.78
CA CYS A 104 6.23 -5.91 4.88
C CYS A 104 5.49 -7.23 5.06
N ARG A 105 5.85 -8.27 4.30
CA ARG A 105 5.26 -9.61 4.45
C ARG A 105 5.48 -10.18 5.85
N LEU A 106 6.70 -10.05 6.38
CA LEU A 106 7.01 -10.46 7.76
C LEU A 106 6.21 -9.67 8.80
N SER A 107 6.10 -8.35 8.63
CA SER A 107 5.31 -7.49 9.53
C SER A 107 3.83 -7.88 9.57
N VAL A 108 3.24 -8.23 8.41
CA VAL A 108 1.86 -8.72 8.32
C VAL A 108 1.70 -10.10 8.98
N MET A 109 2.67 -11.02 8.84
CA MET A 109 2.65 -12.29 9.56
C MET A 109 2.65 -12.10 11.09
N VAL A 110 3.49 -11.20 11.60
CA VAL A 110 3.53 -10.89 13.04
C VAL A 110 2.19 -10.33 13.54
N LEU A 111 1.56 -9.45 12.77
CA LEU A 111 0.25 -8.90 13.09
C LEU A 111 -0.89 -9.93 13.01
N SER A 112 -0.70 -11.01 12.26
CA SER A 112 -1.69 -12.09 12.11
C SER A 112 -1.67 -13.07 13.29
N MET A 113 -0.54 -13.22 13.99
CA MET A 113 -0.41 -14.11 15.17
C MET A 113 -1.45 -13.87 16.27
N PRO A 114 -1.71 -12.64 16.75
CA PRO A 114 -2.72 -12.42 17.78
C PRO A 114 -4.14 -12.80 17.31
N VAL A 115 -4.44 -12.64 16.02
CA VAL A 115 -5.73 -13.06 15.45
C VAL A 115 -5.84 -14.59 15.47
N LEU A 116 -4.75 -15.30 15.13
CA LEU A 116 -4.70 -16.76 15.17
C LEU A 116 -4.88 -17.31 16.59
N LEU A 117 -4.23 -16.69 17.58
CA LEU A 117 -4.34 -17.05 19.00
C LEU A 117 -5.77 -16.86 19.52
N ALA A 118 -6.40 -15.71 19.21
CA ALA A 118 -7.78 -15.45 19.59
C ALA A 118 -8.74 -16.51 18.99
N LEU A 119 -8.49 -16.93 17.75
CA LEU A 119 -9.27 -17.99 17.09
C LEU A 119 -9.10 -19.34 17.81
N LEU A 120 -7.88 -19.70 18.20
CA LEU A 120 -7.58 -20.92 18.97
C LEU A 120 -8.26 -20.93 20.34
N ASP A 121 -8.18 -19.82 21.08
CA ASP A 121 -8.87 -19.67 22.38
C ASP A 121 -10.38 -19.82 22.23
N THR A 122 -10.96 -19.24 21.17
CA THR A 122 -12.39 -19.36 20.90
C THR A 122 -12.79 -20.81 20.64
N ILE A 123 -12.00 -21.54 19.84
CA ILE A 123 -12.24 -22.97 19.56
C ILE A 123 -12.12 -23.80 20.84
N GLN A 124 -11.10 -23.56 21.68
CA GLN A 124 -10.95 -24.25 22.96
C GLN A 124 -12.14 -23.98 23.88
N GLY A 125 -12.65 -22.75 23.92
CA GLY A 125 -13.84 -22.38 24.68
C GLY A 125 -15.14 -23.06 24.20
N PHE A 126 -15.23 -23.45 22.92
CA PHE A 126 -16.34 -24.24 22.40
C PHE A 126 -16.17 -25.75 22.61
N LEU A 127 -14.94 -26.22 22.80
CA LEU A 127 -14.63 -27.65 22.98
C LEU A 127 -14.70 -28.10 24.45
N ALA A 128 -14.66 -27.15 25.39
CA ALA A 128 -14.81 -27.35 26.83
C ALA A 128 -16.29 -27.29 27.25
#